data_AF-A0A965KC51-F1
#
_entry.id   AF-A0A965KC51-F1
#
_cell.length_a   1.000
_cell.length_b   1.000
_cell.length_c   1.000
_cell.angle_alpha   90.00
_cell.angle_beta   90.00
_cell.angle_gamma   90.00
#
_symmetry.space_group_name_H-M   'P 1'
#
loop_
_entity.id
_entity.type
_entity.pdbx_description
1 polymer ?
#
loop_
_entity_poly.entity_id
_entity_poly.type
_entity_poly.pdbx_seq_one_letter_code
_entity_poly.pdbx_strand_id
1 'polypeptide(L)' 'MSAEQRLSDHEKALYSRQIRLPGVGEAGQLRLREAKVLLLGAGGLGSPVGLYLAA' A
#
# COMPACT_ATOMS: atom_id res chain seq x y z
N MET A 1 -18.56 2.79 10.10
CA MET A 1 -17.94 1.49 10.48
C MET A 1 -16.45 1.75 10.68
N SER A 2 -15.98 1.75 11.93
CA SER A 2 -14.55 1.84 12.23
C SER A 2 -13.89 0.51 11.86
N ALA A 3 -13.35 0.43 10.64
CA ALA A 3 -12.38 -0.60 10.32
C ALA A 3 -11.11 -0.34 11.13
N GLU A 4 -10.45 -1.40 11.55
CA GLU A 4 -9.26 -1.39 12.40
C GLU A 4 -8.19 -0.41 11.86
N GLN A 5 -7.96 0.69 12.60
CA GLN A 5 -7.08 1.81 12.21
C GLN A 5 -5.60 1.52 12.53
N ARG A 6 -5.18 0.26 12.46
CA ARG A 6 -3.81 -0.16 12.74
C ARG A 6 -3.39 -1.27 11.79
N LEU A 7 -2.11 -1.27 11.44
CA LEU A 7 -1.51 -2.39 10.72
C LEU A 7 -1.36 -3.58 11.67
N SER A 8 -1.70 -4.76 11.18
CA SER A 8 -1.37 -6.02 11.84
C SER A 8 0.16 -6.19 11.95
N ASP A 9 0.61 -7.06 12.85
CA ASP A 9 2.04 -7.31 13.02
C ASP A 9 2.68 -7.91 11.75
N HIS A 10 1.90 -8.70 11.01
CA HIS A 10 2.31 -9.22 9.70
C HIS A 10 2.52 -8.09 8.68
N GLU A 11 1.56 -7.16 8.55
CA GLU A 11 1.68 -5.99 7.66
C GLU A 11 2.85 -5.09 8.06
N LYS A 12 3.09 -4.88 9.35
CA LYS A 12 4.25 -4.11 9.84
C LYS A 12 5.57 -4.76 9.44
N ALA A 13 5.66 -6.09 9.53
CA ALA A 13 6.86 -6.81 9.10
C ALA A 13 7.06 -6.71 7.58
N LEU A 14 5.99 -6.95 6.81
CA LEU A 14 5.98 -6.91 5.35
C LEU A 14 6.37 -5.51 4.81
N TYR A 15 5.73 -4.46 5.32
CA TYR A 15 5.93 -3.07 4.87
C TYR A 15 7.01 -2.31 5.63
N SER A 16 7.80 -3.00 6.47
CA SER A 16 8.77 -2.38 7.38
C SER A 16 9.76 -1.43 6.68
N ARG A 17 10.16 -1.73 5.44
CA ARG A 17 11.03 -0.86 4.64
C ARG A 17 10.32 0.40 4.15
N GLN A 18 9.08 0.28 3.67
CA GLN A 18 8.28 1.41 3.18
C GLN A 18 7.91 2.35 4.35
N ILE A 19 7.53 1.80 5.50
CA ILE A 19 7.20 2.56 6.72
C ILE A 19 8.39 3.41 7.20
N ARG A 20 9.63 2.92 7.04
CA ARG A 20 10.85 3.65 7.43
C ARG A 20 11.20 4.83 6.51
N LEU A 21 10.57 4.95 5.33
CA LEU A 21 10.87 6.04 4.41
C LEU A 21 10.36 7.38 4.98
N PRO A 22 11.19 8.44 4.96
CA PRO A 22 10.75 9.78 5.29
C PRO A 22 9.53 10.18 4.44
N GLY A 23 8.46 10.64 5.09
CA GLY A 23 7.23 11.06 4.43
C GLY A 23 6.19 9.96 4.20
N VAL A 24 6.50 8.68 4.42
CA VAL A 24 5.52 7.58 4.39
C VAL A 24 5.03 7.28 5.82
N GLY A 25 5.87 6.68 6.65
CA GLY A 25 5.49 6.29 8.02
C GLY A 25 4.31 5.30 8.06
N GLU A 26 3.87 4.97 9.28
CA GLU A 26 2.72 4.07 9.47
C GLU A 26 1.41 4.71 8.96
N ALA A 27 1.27 6.04 9.11
CA ALA A 27 0.12 6.78 8.62
C ALA A 27 0.02 6.75 7.09
N GLY A 28 1.13 6.87 6.36
CA GLY A 28 1.15 6.75 4.90
C GLY A 28 0.79 5.34 4.44
N GLN A 29 1.29 4.31 5.13
CA GLN A 29 0.94 2.92 4.79
C GLN A 29 -0.54 2.61 5.04
N LEU A 30 -1.12 3.11 6.13
CA LEU A 30 -2.57 2.99 6.37
C LEU A 30 -3.39 3.67 5.28
N ARG A 31 -2.97 4.85 4.82
CA ARG A 31 -3.61 5.54 3.69
C ARG A 31 -3.54 4.73 2.40
N LEU A 32 -2.43 4.04 2.12
CA LEU A 32 -2.31 3.15 0.97
C LEU A 32 -3.23 1.92 1.10
N ARG A 33 -3.29 1.30 2.29
CA ARG A 33 -4.20 0.17 2.58
C ARG A 33 -5.67 0.53 2.35
N GLU A 34 -6.05 1.75 2.71
CA GLU A 34 -7.44 2.23 2.59
C GLU A 34 -7.75 2.84 1.21
N ALA A 35 -6.72 3.09 0.40
CA ALA A 35 -6.88 3.64 -0.94
C ALA A 35 -7.56 2.63 -1.87
N LYS A 36 -8.30 3.17 -2.84
CA LYS A 36 -8.89 2.40 -3.94
C LYS A 36 -8.38 2.99 -5.24
N VAL A 37 -7.74 2.16 -6.07
CA VAL A 37 -7.15 2.58 -7.35
C VAL A 37 -7.82 1.82 -8.49
N LEU A 38 -8.26 2.55 -9.51
CA LEU A 38 -8.77 1.98 -10.77
C LEU A 38 -7.64 1.98 -11.80
N LEU A 39 -7.25 0.80 -12.27
CA LEU A 39 -6.26 0.64 -13.34
C LEU A 39 -6.99 0.32 -14.67
N LEU A 40 -6.93 1.23 -15.64
CA LEU A 40 -7.53 1.03 -16.95
C LEU A 40 -6.52 0.42 -17.93
N GLY A 41 -6.64 -0.90 -18.10
CA GLY A 41 -5.79 -1.70 -18.99
C GLY A 41 -4.64 -2.39 -18.24
N ALA A 42 -4.41 -3.65 -18.59
CA ALA A 42 -3.38 -4.53 -18.01
C ALA A 42 -2.34 -4.98 -19.08
N GLY A 43 -1.97 -4.04 -19.96
CA GLY A 43 -0.93 -4.23 -20.98
C GLY A 43 0.45 -3.79 -20.50
N GLY A 44 1.34 -3.40 -21.42
CA GLY A 44 2.73 -3.04 -21.10
C GLY A 44 2.92 -1.92 -20.06
N LEU A 45 1.94 -1.01 -19.93
CA LEU A 45 1.94 0.05 -18.92
C LEU A 45 1.22 -0.37 -17.62
N GLY A 46 0.11 -1.10 -17.75
CA GLY A 46 -0.70 -1.49 -16.60
C GLY A 46 -0.03 -2.55 -15.73
N SER A 47 0.61 -3.54 -16.35
CA SER A 47 1.28 -4.63 -15.64
C SER A 47 2.34 -4.16 -14.64
N PRO A 48 3.33 -3.31 -15.00
CA PRO A 48 4.29 -2.82 -14.02
C PRO A 48 3.66 -1.94 -12.94
N VAL A 49 2.65 -1.12 -13.28
CA VAL A 49 1.95 -0.29 -12.28
C VAL A 49 1.24 -1.17 -11.25
N GLY A 50 0.52 -2.19 -11.69
CA GLY A 50 -0.16 -3.14 -10.80
C GLY A 50 0.81 -3.88 -9.88
N LEU A 51 1.97 -4.28 -10.40
CA LEU A 51 3.02 -4.93 -9.60
C LEU A 51 3.49 -4.05 -8.45
N TYR A 52 3.78 -2.77 -8.69
CA TYR A 52 4.27 -1.87 -7.64
C TYR A 52 3.18 -1.38 -6.68
N LEU A 53 1.91 -1.34 -7.11
CA LEU A 53 0.79 -0.99 -6.23
C LEU A 53 0.43 -2.13 -5.26
N ALA A 54 0.66 -3.39 -5.65
CA ALA A 54 0.32 -4.57 -4.83
C ALA A 54 1.45 -5.04 -3.90
N ALA A 55 2.66 -4.50 -4.04
CA ALA A 55 3.90 -4.97 -3.40
C ALA A 55 4.12 -4.48 -1.96
#